data_AF-A0A2V5S005-F1
#
_entry.id   AF-A0A2V5S005-F1
#
_cell.length_a   1.000
_cell.length_b   1.000
_cell.length_c   1.000
_cell.angle_alpha   90.00
_cell.angle_beta   90.00
_cell.angle_gamma   90.00
#
_symmetry.space_group_name_H-M   'P 1'
#
loop_
_entity.id
_entity.type
_entity.pdbx_description
1 polymer ?
#
loop_
_entity_poly.entity_id
_entity_poly.type
_entity_poly.pdbx_seq_one_letter_code
_entity_poly.pdbx_strand_id
1 'polypeptide(L)'
;MERPPVRMTSRLEGELLEVSMGPQHPSTHGVFRMNVALEGEIVRKLKPVFGYLHRNHEQIGEHTTYLGSMPYTDRLDYFCSMSNNWAYALSVEKLAGIELPERAQYLRVILAELTRLQNHASL
;
A
#
# COMPACT_ATOMS: atom_id res chain seq x y z
N MET A 1 -28.48 8.46 -22.39
CA MET A 1 -28.49 7.69 -23.65
C MET A 1 -28.01 6.29 -23.31
N GLU A 2 -28.93 5.43 -22.87
CA GLU A 2 -28.65 4.04 -22.49
C GLU A 2 -28.37 3.23 -23.77
N ARG A 3 -27.25 2.49 -23.77
CA ARG A 3 -26.92 1.58 -24.88
C ARG A 3 -27.88 0.39 -24.89
N PRO A 4 -28.36 -0.06 -26.06
CA PRO A 4 -29.31 -1.15 -26.15
C PRO A 4 -28.65 -2.49 -25.73
N PRO A 5 -29.43 -3.47 -25.24
CA PRO A 5 -28.91 -4.77 -24.86
C PRO A 5 -28.55 -5.56 -26.13
N VAL A 6 -27.28 -5.93 -26.26
CA VAL A 6 -26.80 -6.79 -27.35
C VAL A 6 -27.42 -8.18 -27.17
N ARG A 7 -28.37 -8.55 -28.04
CA ARG A 7 -28.88 -9.92 -28.12
C ARG A 7 -27.87 -10.78 -28.89
N MET A 8 -27.14 -11.65 -28.19
CA MET A 8 -26.38 -12.74 -28.81
C MET A 8 -27.16 -14.05 -28.70
N THR A 9 -27.49 -14.63 -29.84
CA THR A 9 -28.07 -15.96 -29.97
C THR A 9 -26.97 -17.02 -30.10
N SER A 10 -27.13 -18.09 -29.31
CA SER A 10 -26.56 -19.45 -29.40
C SER A 10 -25.26 -19.80 -28.65
N ARG A 11 -25.45 -20.64 -27.61
CA ARG A 11 -24.57 -21.66 -27.00
C ARG A 11 -23.29 -21.20 -26.26
N LEU A 12 -23.53 -20.72 -25.04
CA LEU A 12 -22.85 -20.97 -23.75
C LEU A 12 -23.22 -19.76 -22.90
N GLU A 13 -24.23 -19.87 -22.04
CA GLU A 13 -24.41 -18.86 -20.99
C GLU A 13 -23.11 -18.85 -20.19
N GLY A 14 -22.32 -17.78 -20.29
CA GLY A 14 -20.99 -17.71 -19.70
C GLY A 14 -21.09 -17.89 -18.19
N GLU A 15 -20.83 -19.10 -17.70
CA GLU A 15 -20.76 -19.37 -16.27
C GLU A 15 -19.67 -18.48 -15.67
N LEU A 16 -20.05 -17.68 -14.68
CA LEU A 16 -19.10 -16.87 -13.94
C LEU A 16 -18.20 -17.78 -13.11
N LEU A 17 -16.92 -17.83 -13.44
CA LEU A 17 -15.91 -18.56 -12.70
C LEU A 17 -15.36 -17.68 -11.57
N GLU A 18 -15.53 -18.10 -10.31
CA GLU A 18 -14.85 -17.47 -9.18
C GLU A 18 -13.50 -18.13 -8.90
N VAL A 19 -12.42 -17.35 -9.03
CA VAL A 19 -11.04 -17.77 -8.74
C VAL A 19 -10.50 -16.98 -7.55
N SER A 20 -10.00 -17.69 -6.55
CA SER A 20 -9.27 -17.08 -5.44
C SER A 20 -7.78 -17.03 -5.77
N MET A 21 -7.29 -15.89 -6.26
CA MET A 21 -5.85 -15.62 -6.35
C MET A 21 -5.33 -15.34 -4.95
N GLY A 22 -4.71 -16.36 -4.35
CA GLY A 22 -4.29 -16.35 -2.96
C GLY A 22 -2.92 -15.74 -2.68
N PRO A 23 -2.52 -15.63 -1.40
CA PRO A 23 -1.27 -15.01 -0.98
C PRO A 23 -0.01 -15.74 -1.44
N GLN A 24 -0.11 -17.02 -1.81
CA GLN A 24 1.02 -17.77 -2.38
C GLN A 24 1.30 -17.42 -3.84
N HIS A 25 0.41 -16.70 -4.51
CA HIS A 25 0.52 -16.46 -5.94
C HIS A 25 1.70 -15.51 -6.22
N PRO A 26 2.64 -15.87 -7.11
CA PRO A 26 3.90 -15.12 -7.27
C PRO A 26 3.69 -13.68 -7.77
N SER A 27 2.54 -13.39 -8.38
CA SER A 27 2.21 -12.05 -8.91
C SER A 27 1.53 -11.11 -7.91
N THR A 28 1.38 -11.47 -6.63
CA THR A 28 0.65 -10.64 -5.66
C THR A 28 1.51 -9.64 -4.88
N HIS A 29 2.77 -9.39 -5.30
CA HIS A 29 3.73 -8.43 -4.70
C HIS A 29 3.54 -8.26 -3.18
N GLY A 30 3.77 -9.36 -2.45
CA GLY A 30 3.44 -9.46 -1.03
C GLY A 30 2.27 -10.41 -0.77
N VAL A 31 1.72 -10.33 0.45
CA VAL A 31 0.63 -11.20 0.92
C VAL A 31 -0.73 -10.57 0.65
N PHE A 32 -1.16 -10.69 -0.61
CA PHE A 32 -2.42 -10.12 -1.08
C PHE A 32 -3.29 -11.21 -1.71
N ARG A 33 -4.58 -11.20 -1.38
CA ARG A 33 -5.57 -12.12 -1.96
C ARG A 33 -6.63 -11.34 -2.72
N MET A 34 -6.99 -11.84 -3.89
CA MET A 34 -8.08 -11.31 -4.71
C MET A 34 -9.04 -12.45 -5.06
N ASN A 35 -10.33 -12.27 -4.77
CA ASN A 35 -11.37 -13.12 -5.33
C ASN A 35 -11.86 -12.48 -6.63
N VAL A 36 -11.61 -13.14 -7.76
CA VAL A 36 -11.89 -12.63 -9.10
C VAL A 36 -13.01 -13.45 -9.72
N ALA A 37 -14.05 -12.78 -10.23
CA ALA A 37 -15.10 -13.39 -11.03
C ALA A 37 -14.81 -13.14 -12.51
N LEU A 38 -14.64 -14.23 -13.26
CA LEU A 38 -14.25 -14.24 -14.66
C LEU A 38 -15.40 -14.73 -15.53
N GLU A 39 -15.60 -14.06 -16.67
CA GLU A 39 -16.41 -14.56 -17.79
C GLU A 39 -15.46 -14.79 -18.96
N GLY A 40 -14.97 -16.03 -19.11
CA GLY A 40 -13.83 -16.32 -19.98
C GLY A 40 -12.57 -15.58 -19.51
N GLU A 41 -11.99 -14.74 -20.36
CA GLU A 41 -10.81 -13.91 -20.07
C GLU A 41 -11.17 -12.53 -19.49
N ILE A 42 -12.46 -12.20 -19.38
CA ILE A 42 -12.93 -10.88 -18.94
C ILE A 42 -13.16 -10.89 -17.43
N VAL A 43 -12.49 -9.99 -16.72
CA VAL A 43 -12.78 -9.73 -15.29
C VAL A 43 -14.09 -8.97 -15.17
N ARG A 44 -15.10 -9.61 -14.56
CA ARG A 44 -16.40 -8.98 -14.26
C ARG A 44 -16.45 -8.36 -12.87
N LYS A 45 -15.79 -8.98 -11.89
CA LYS A 45 -15.72 -8.50 -10.51
C LYS A 45 -14.39 -8.87 -9.87
N LEU A 46 -13.87 -8.00 -9.03
CA LEU A 46 -12.69 -8.25 -8.21
C LEU A 46 -12.97 -7.79 -6.79
N LYS A 47 -12.81 -8.68 -5.82
CA LYS A 47 -12.90 -8.39 -4.39
C LYS A 47 -11.51 -8.55 -3.77
N PRO A 48 -10.81 -7.44 -3.46
CA PRO A 48 -9.54 -7.51 -2.77
C PRO A 48 -9.76 -7.87 -1.30
N VAL A 49 -8.90 -8.71 -0.74
CA VAL A 49 -8.91 -9.11 0.67
C VAL A 49 -7.61 -8.64 1.31
N PHE A 50 -7.72 -7.60 2.12
CA PHE A 50 -6.62 -7.01 2.87
C PHE A 50 -6.55 -7.56 4.30
N GLY A 51 -5.46 -7.27 5.01
CA GLY A 51 -5.31 -7.53 6.44
C GLY A 51 -4.33 -8.65 6.81
N TYR A 52 -3.79 -9.40 5.84
CA TYR A 52 -2.79 -10.46 6.10
C TYR A 52 -1.49 -9.94 6.75
N LEU A 53 -1.17 -8.66 6.57
CA LEU A 53 -0.01 -8.00 7.17
C LEU A 53 -0.42 -6.94 8.22
N HIS A 54 -1.64 -7.02 8.77
CA HIS A 54 -2.04 -6.13 9.84
C HIS A 54 -1.29 -6.51 11.14
N ARG A 55 -0.54 -5.54 11.69
CA ARG A 55 0.36 -5.75 12.84
C ARG A 55 0.04 -4.86 14.05
N ASN A 56 -1.13 -4.20 14.05
CA ASN A 56 -1.57 -3.30 15.14
C ASN A 56 -0.55 -2.19 15.48
N HIS A 57 0.06 -1.53 14.48
CA HIS A 57 1.09 -0.50 14.72
C HIS A 57 0.57 0.67 15.58
N GLU A 58 -0.69 1.08 15.39
CA GLU A 58 -1.30 2.15 16.17
C GLU A 58 -1.38 1.79 17.65
N GLN A 59 -1.85 0.57 17.96
CA GLN A 59 -1.89 0.06 19.32
C GLN A 59 -0.50 -0.05 19.96
N ILE A 60 0.52 -0.48 19.20
CA ILE A 60 1.91 -0.52 19.67
C ILE A 60 2.42 0.90 19.96
N GLY A 61 2.06 1.86 19.10
CA GLY A 61 2.39 3.27 19.26
C GLY A 61 1.86 3.88 20.55
N GLU A 62 0.68 3.48 21.01
CA GLU A 62 0.11 3.95 22.29
C GLU A 62 0.96 3.56 23.51
N HIS A 63 1.63 2.41 23.45
CA HIS A 63 2.46 1.89 24.55
C HIS A 63 3.96 2.17 24.38
N THR A 64 4.35 2.89 23.33
CA THR A 64 5.75 3.15 22.98
C THR A 64 6.08 4.65 23.10
N THR A 65 7.30 4.97 23.49
CA THR A 65 7.77 6.37 23.50
C THR A 65 7.93 6.90 22.07
N TYR A 66 7.86 8.22 21.89
CA TYR A 66 8.01 8.83 20.55
C TYR A 66 9.27 8.37 19.81
N LEU A 67 10.42 8.29 20.52
CA LEU A 67 11.66 7.79 19.93
C LEU A 67 11.62 6.27 19.68
N GLY A 68 10.96 5.50 20.56
CA GLY A 68 10.78 4.07 20.39
C GLY A 68 9.84 3.70 19.23
N SER A 69 8.98 4.63 18.79
CA SER A 69 8.08 4.44 17.65
C SER A 69 8.77 4.58 16.29
N MET A 70 9.94 5.25 16.21
CA MET A 70 10.66 5.48 14.95
C MET A 70 10.98 4.20 14.15
N PRO A 71 11.47 3.10 14.75
CA PRO A 71 11.73 1.87 14.00
C PRO A 71 10.44 1.22 13.45
N TYR A 72 9.28 1.52 14.02
CA TYR A 72 8.01 0.99 13.53
C TYR A 72 7.52 1.75 12.30
N THR A 73 7.76 3.07 12.23
CA THR A 73 7.40 3.89 11.06
C THR A 73 8.22 3.53 9.82
N ASP A 74 9.48 3.10 10.00
CA ASP A 74 10.32 2.54 8.92
C ASP A 74 9.69 1.32 8.24
N ARG A 75 8.84 0.57 8.95
CA ARG A 75 8.26 -0.70 8.47
C ARG A 75 6.87 -0.55 7.86
N LEU A 76 6.33 0.67 7.81
CA LEU A 76 5.04 0.97 7.18
C LEU A 76 5.16 0.97 5.65
N ASP A 77 6.25 1.49 5.13
CA ASP A 77 6.66 1.39 3.73
C ASP A 77 8.06 0.78 3.72
N TYR A 78 8.14 -0.47 3.28
CA TYR A 78 9.39 -1.21 3.26
C TYR A 78 10.35 -0.75 2.15
N PHE A 79 9.89 0.08 1.22
CA PHE A 79 10.70 0.69 0.15
C PHE A 79 11.12 2.12 0.50
N CYS A 80 10.22 2.93 1.06
CA CYS A 80 10.45 4.36 1.37
C CYS A 80 10.49 4.67 2.87
N SER A 81 11.27 3.90 3.63
CA SER A 81 11.32 3.99 5.09
C SER A 81 11.68 5.41 5.59
N MET A 82 12.64 6.07 4.93
CA MET A 82 13.10 7.41 5.28
C MET A 82 12.02 8.49 5.16
N SER A 83 11.16 8.40 4.15
CA SER A 83 10.06 9.36 3.94
C SER A 83 8.99 9.20 5.03
N ASN A 84 8.70 7.96 5.44
CA ASN A 84 7.77 7.71 6.54
C ASN A 84 8.31 8.19 7.88
N ASN A 85 9.58 7.91 8.17
CA ASN A 85 10.24 8.43 9.36
C ASN A 85 10.27 9.95 9.39
N TRP A 86 10.47 10.60 8.24
CA TRP A 86 10.42 12.05 8.17
C TRP A 86 9.02 12.59 8.47
N ALA A 87 7.95 12.00 7.92
CA ALA A 87 6.58 12.41 8.21
C ALA A 87 6.24 12.29 9.71
N TYR A 88 6.68 11.20 10.35
CA TYR A 88 6.51 11.00 11.79
C TYR A 88 7.32 12.01 12.61
N ALA A 89 8.62 12.17 12.33
CA ALA A 89 9.48 13.11 13.03
C ALA A 89 8.95 14.55 12.92
N LEU A 90 8.50 14.96 11.72
CA LEU A 90 7.90 16.28 11.50
C LEU A 90 6.64 16.49 12.36
N SER A 91 5.83 15.44 12.54
CA SER A 91 4.61 15.50 13.36
C SER A 91 4.95 15.67 14.85
N VAL A 92 5.94 14.93 15.34
CA VAL A 92 6.43 15.05 16.73
C VAL A 92 7.09 16.40 16.99
N GLU A 93 7.91 16.88 16.06
CA GLU A 93 8.60 18.17 16.15
C GLU A 93 7.63 19.35 16.18
N LYS A 94 6.59 19.31 15.34
CA LYS A 94 5.51 20.31 15.34
C LYS A 94 4.75 20.31 16.66
N LEU A 95 4.46 19.13 17.22
CA LEU A 95 3.77 19.00 18.50
C LEU A 95 4.62 19.53 19.66
N ALA A 96 5.93 19.34 19.61
CA ALA A 96 6.88 19.80 20.62
C ALA A 96 7.35 21.25 20.44
N GLY A 97 7.00 21.92 19.32
CA GLY A 97 7.45 23.28 19.01
C GLY A 97 8.96 23.39 18.75
N ILE A 98 9.59 22.33 18.22
CA ILE A 98 11.03 22.27 17.99
C ILE A 98 11.36 22.79 16.58
N GLU A 99 12.20 23.82 16.50
CA GLU A 99 12.77 24.27 15.22
C GLU A 99 14.03 23.47 14.88
N LEU A 100 14.13 23.04 13.61
CA LEU A 100 15.27 22.27 13.13
C LEU A 100 16.33 23.17 12.50
N PRO A 101 17.62 22.86 12.72
CA PRO A 101 18.71 23.55 12.04
C PRO A 101 18.60 23.35 10.52
N GLU A 102 18.93 24.40 9.76
CA GLU A 102 18.81 24.44 8.29
C GLU A 102 19.49 23.24 7.62
N ARG A 103 20.68 22.86 8.10
CA ARG A 103 21.41 21.68 7.62
C ARG A 103 20.60 20.39 7.71
N ALA A 104 19.85 20.18 8.80
CA ALA A 104 19.02 18.98 8.96
C ALA A 104 17.85 18.96 7.97
N GLN A 105 17.29 20.12 7.65
CA GLN A 105 16.22 20.24 6.66
C GLN A 105 16.72 19.86 5.25
N TYR A 106 17.89 20.35 4.84
CA TYR A 106 18.49 19.95 3.56
C TYR A 106 18.80 18.46 3.50
N LEU A 107 19.36 17.88 4.56
CA LEU A 107 19.65 16.44 4.60
C LEU A 107 18.39 15.59 4.45
N ARG A 108 17.27 16.01 5.07
CA ARG A 108 15.97 15.34 4.92
C ARG A 108 15.47 15.37 3.48
N VAL A 109 15.55 16.53 2.83
CA VAL A 109 15.13 16.67 1.43
C VAL A 109 16.01 15.81 0.51
N ILE A 110 17.33 15.86 0.66
CA ILE A 110 18.26 15.06 -0.15
C ILE A 110 17.96 13.57 -0.03
N LEU A 111 17.79 13.08 1.21
CA LEU A 111 17.49 11.67 1.46
C LEU A 111 16.10 11.27 0.95
N ALA A 112 15.09 12.14 1.11
CA ALA A 112 13.74 11.88 0.64
C ALA A 112 13.67 11.81 -0.90
N GLU A 113 14.40 12.66 -1.60
CA GLU A 113 14.47 12.61 -3.06
C GLU A 113 15.25 11.39 -3.55
N LEU A 114 16.29 10.97 -2.82
CA LEU A 114 16.98 9.72 -3.13
C LEU A 114 16.06 8.50 -2.97
N THR A 115 15.29 8.42 -1.88
CA THR A 115 14.32 7.33 -1.70
C THR A 115 13.17 7.39 -2.69
N ARG A 116 12.73 8.58 -3.11
CA ARG A 116 11.73 8.76 -4.17
C ARG A 116 12.23 8.20 -5.50
N LEU A 117 13.47 8.56 -5.90
CA LEU A 117 14.11 8.04 -7.11
C LEU A 117 14.25 6.52 -7.05
N GLN A 118 14.71 5.98 -5.92
CA GLN A 118 14.81 4.54 -5.72
C GLN A 118 13.44 3.88 -5.90
N ASN A 119 12.39 4.39 -5.25
CA ASN A 119 11.05 3.80 -5.34
C ASN A 119 10.50 3.76 -6.77
N HIS A 120 10.72 4.82 -7.55
CA HIS A 120 10.20 4.90 -8.92
C HIS A 120 11.09 4.21 -9.97
N ALA A 121 12.38 4.03 -9.69
CA ALA A 121 13.28 3.27 -10.55
C ALA A 121 13.23 1.75 -10.27
N SER A 122 12.71 1.35 -9.11
CA SER A 122 12.51 -0.04 -8.74
C SER A 122 11.20 -0.55 -9.33
N LEU A 123 11.22 -1.79 -9.85
CA LEU A 123 10.11 -2.50 -10.50
C LEU A 123 8.82 -2.55 -9.67
#